data_AF-A0A9J5YK66-F1
#
_entry.id   AF-A0A9J5YK66-F1
#
_cell.length_a   1.000
_cell.length_b   1.000
_cell.length_c   1.000
_cell.angle_alpha   90.00
_cell.angle_beta   90.00
_cell.angle_gamma   90.00
#
_symmetry.space_group_name_H-M   'P 1'
#
loop_
_entity.id
_entity.type
_entity.pdbx_description
1 polymer ?
#
loop_
_entity_poly.entity_id
_entity_poly.type
_entity_poly.pdbx_seq_one_letter_code
_entity_poly.pdbx_strand_id
1 'polypeptide(L)'
;PEGDLILFKLSTYNNGVLCVTWTEDEVKRINTLENLQYAEFLFSLASTIRKSIHLDKVTINKMRLSCARVKVQVELLSDLPKFVELEVTDPSKNSFRVEKVKVIYGMLPKYCKKCRLQGHNEDDDRILHPELKRKE
;
A
#
# COMPACT_ATOMS: atom_id res chain seq x y z
N PRO A 1 -8.25 4.60 31.45
CA PRO A 1 -7.50 5.32 30.39
C PRO A 1 -7.80 4.67 29.04
N GLU A 2 -8.88 5.14 28.42
CA GLU A 2 -9.26 4.74 27.07
C GLU A 2 -8.17 5.25 26.13
N GLY A 3 -7.28 4.35 25.71
CA GLY A 3 -6.25 4.68 24.75
C GLY A 3 -6.94 4.99 23.43
N ASP A 4 -6.81 6.23 22.97
CA ASP A 4 -7.27 6.66 21.65
C ASP A 4 -6.78 5.65 20.61
N LEU A 5 -7.72 4.85 20.11
CA LEU A 5 -7.48 3.91 19.03
C LEU A 5 -6.98 4.71 17.82
N ILE A 6 -5.99 4.17 17.12
CA ILE A 6 -5.60 4.71 15.83
C ILE A 6 -6.77 4.48 14.88
N LEU A 7 -7.57 5.53 14.68
CA LEU A 7 -8.68 5.50 13.74
C LEU A 7 -8.15 5.34 12.32
N PHE A 8 -8.84 4.52 11.55
CA PHE A 8 -8.67 4.44 10.11
C PHE A 8 -8.79 5.84 9.51
N LYS A 9 -7.75 6.31 8.82
CA LYS A 9 -7.70 7.67 8.25
C LYS A 9 -8.08 7.58 6.77
N LEU A 10 -8.96 8.46 6.33
CA LEU A 10 -9.28 8.60 4.92
C LEU A 10 -8.07 9.18 4.18
N SER A 11 -7.75 8.60 3.03
CA SER A 11 -6.73 9.14 2.13
C SER A 11 -7.27 10.30 1.30
N THR A 12 -6.42 11.27 1.01
CA THR A 12 -6.68 12.38 0.09
C THR A 12 -5.75 12.28 -1.13
N TYR A 13 -6.15 12.89 -2.25
CA TYR A 13 -5.29 13.06 -3.42
C TYR A 13 -4.83 14.52 -3.48
N ASN A 14 -3.57 14.77 -3.13
CA ASN A 14 -2.94 16.09 -3.21
C ASN A 14 -2.01 16.10 -4.43
N ASN A 15 -2.32 16.93 -5.44
CA ASN A 15 -1.53 17.06 -6.68
C ASN A 15 -1.25 15.73 -7.40
N GLY A 16 -2.23 14.81 -7.39
CA GLY A 16 -2.08 13.48 -7.99
C GLY A 16 -1.25 12.49 -7.16
N VAL A 17 -0.78 12.91 -5.98
CA VAL A 17 -0.12 12.05 -5.01
C VAL A 17 -1.11 11.65 -3.92
N LEU A 18 -1.09 10.37 -3.59
CA LEU A 18 -1.89 9.79 -2.55
C LEU A 18 -1.31 10.15 -1.18
N CYS A 19 -2.11 10.84 -0.36
CA CYS A 19 -1.71 11.43 0.91
C CYS A 19 -2.58 10.93 2.06
N VAL A 20 -2.00 10.81 3.24
CA VAL A 20 -2.73 10.58 4.49
C VAL A 20 -2.17 11.48 5.58
N THR A 21 -3.04 12.11 6.37
CA THR A 21 -2.64 13.09 7.39
C THR A 21 -2.75 12.50 8.80
N TRP A 22 -1.69 12.66 9.57
CA TRP A 22 -1.49 12.15 10.92
C TRP A 22 -0.89 13.25 11.81
N THR A 23 -0.97 13.11 13.13
CA THR A 23 -0.27 14.02 14.06
C THR A 23 1.09 13.46 14.48
N GLU A 24 1.99 14.32 14.95
CA GLU A 24 3.27 13.92 15.55
C GLU A 24 3.11 12.85 16.64
N ASP A 25 2.09 13.01 17.49
CA ASP A 25 1.84 12.09 18.58
C ASP A 25 1.28 10.76 18.09
N GLU A 26 0.48 10.74 17.02
CA GLU A 26 0.07 9.49 16.37
C GLU A 26 1.29 8.78 15.76
N VAL A 27 2.18 9.50 15.07
CA VAL A 27 3.38 8.91 14.44
C VAL A 27 4.37 8.35 15.47
N LYS A 28 4.65 9.11 16.54
CA LYS A 28 5.54 8.64 17.62
C LYS A 28 5.01 7.37 18.29
N ARG A 29 3.69 7.25 18.44
CA ARG A 29 3.06 6.09 19.05
C ARG A 29 3.25 4.81 18.24
N ILE A 30 3.42 4.87 16.91
CA ILE A 30 3.51 3.69 16.02
C ILE A 30 4.50 2.64 16.54
N ASN A 31 5.69 3.08 16.96
CA ASN A 31 6.74 2.19 17.43
C ASN A 31 6.42 1.55 18.79
N THR A 32 5.61 2.19 19.61
CA THR A 32 5.21 1.73 20.95
C THR A 32 3.88 0.98 20.97
N LEU A 33 3.16 0.87 19.84
CA LEU A 33 1.85 0.22 19.77
C LEU A 33 1.92 -1.26 20.14
N GLU A 34 0.81 -1.79 20.63
CA GLU A 34 0.57 -3.23 20.62
C GLU A 34 0.41 -3.76 19.18
N ASN A 35 0.54 -5.07 19.00
CA ASN A 35 0.51 -5.70 17.67
C ASN A 35 -0.79 -5.39 16.90
N LEU A 36 -1.94 -5.30 17.59
CA LEU A 36 -3.23 -5.03 16.96
C LEU A 36 -3.31 -3.60 16.38
N GLN A 37 -2.94 -2.59 17.17
CA GLN A 37 -2.97 -1.19 16.73
C GLN A 37 -1.94 -0.92 15.63
N TYR A 38 -0.79 -1.60 15.67
CA TYR A 38 0.19 -1.55 14.59
C TYR A 38 -0.35 -2.15 13.28
N ALA A 39 -1.15 -3.22 13.36
CA ALA A 39 -1.82 -3.77 12.21
C ALA A 39 -2.84 -2.79 11.61
N GLU A 40 -3.65 -2.13 12.45
CA GLU A 40 -4.61 -1.10 12.01
C GLU A 40 -3.92 0.08 11.33
N PHE A 41 -2.78 0.53 11.87
CA PHE A 41 -1.93 1.55 11.24
C PHE A 41 -1.54 1.14 9.81
N LEU A 42 -0.98 -0.05 9.65
CA LEU A 42 -0.53 -0.54 8.35
C LEU A 42 -1.68 -0.76 7.38
N PHE A 43 -2.84 -1.20 7.88
CA PHE A 43 -4.04 -1.34 7.05
C PHE A 43 -4.57 0.01 6.59
N SER A 44 -4.59 1.01 7.46
CA SER A 44 -4.96 2.39 7.10
C SER A 44 -4.05 2.92 5.98
N LEU A 45 -2.73 2.80 6.15
CA LEU A 45 -1.76 3.24 5.15
C LEU A 45 -1.88 2.44 3.84
N ALA A 46 -2.00 1.12 3.90
CA ALA A 46 -2.15 0.28 2.71
C ALA A 46 -3.50 0.48 2.01
N SER A 47 -4.52 0.89 2.75
CA SER A 47 -5.85 1.18 2.21
C SER A 47 -5.90 2.47 1.39
N THR A 48 -4.91 3.35 1.57
CA THR A 48 -4.75 4.51 0.68
C THR A 48 -4.54 4.04 -0.76
N ILE A 49 -3.79 2.94 -0.96
CA ILE A 49 -3.50 2.41 -2.30
C ILE A 49 -4.79 1.86 -2.91
N ARG A 50 -5.44 0.91 -2.21
CA ARG A 50 -6.67 0.22 -2.59
C ARG A 50 -7.26 -0.53 -1.37
N LYS A 51 -7.73 -1.77 -1.49
CA LYS A 51 -8.28 -2.55 -0.38
C LYS A 51 -7.19 -3.41 0.25
N SER A 52 -6.84 -3.16 1.50
CA SER A 52 -5.94 -4.04 2.25
C SER A 52 -6.66 -5.31 2.72
N ILE A 53 -5.98 -6.45 2.65
CA ILE A 53 -6.56 -7.77 2.89
C ILE A 53 -5.93 -8.45 4.11
N HIS A 54 -4.60 -8.44 4.20
CA HIS A 54 -3.90 -9.24 5.21
C HIS A 54 -2.50 -8.72 5.51
N LEU A 55 -2.03 -8.98 6.73
CA LEU A 55 -0.65 -8.77 7.16
C LEU A 55 -0.04 -10.12 7.51
N ASP A 56 1.22 -10.34 7.14
CA ASP A 56 1.91 -11.57 7.54
C ASP A 56 2.30 -11.52 9.03
N LYS A 57 2.46 -12.70 9.65
CA LYS A 57 2.78 -12.82 11.09
C LYS A 57 4.08 -12.12 11.48
N VAL A 58 5.08 -12.05 10.60
CA VAL A 58 6.37 -11.39 10.87
C VAL A 58 6.16 -9.88 10.96
N THR A 59 5.32 -9.32 10.09
CA THR A 59 4.91 -7.92 10.14
C THR A 59 4.06 -7.62 11.39
N ILE A 60 3.07 -8.45 11.71
CA ILE A 60 2.22 -8.27 12.91
C ILE A 60 3.04 -8.27 14.20
N ASN A 61 4.00 -9.19 14.30
CA ASN A 61 4.88 -9.32 15.46
C ASN A 61 6.04 -8.32 15.47
N LYS A 62 6.05 -7.34 14.54
CA LYS A 62 7.09 -6.31 14.43
C LYS A 62 8.53 -6.84 14.31
N MET A 63 8.69 -8.07 13.83
CA MET A 63 10.02 -8.70 13.69
C MET A 63 10.81 -8.14 12.50
N ARG A 64 10.18 -7.35 11.64
CA ARG A 64 10.83 -6.58 10.55
C ARG A 64 10.69 -5.10 10.84
N LEU A 65 11.78 -4.50 11.31
CA LEU A 65 11.84 -3.07 11.61
C LEU A 65 12.03 -2.20 10.36
N SER A 66 12.62 -2.76 9.30
CA SER A 66 12.95 -2.00 8.09
C SER A 66 11.85 -1.96 7.05
N CYS A 67 10.86 -2.86 7.11
CA CYS A 67 9.73 -2.87 6.19
C CYS A 67 8.54 -3.68 6.73
N ALA A 68 7.33 -3.22 6.40
CA ALA A 68 6.09 -3.95 6.60
C ALA A 68 5.60 -4.52 5.27
N ARG A 69 4.99 -5.71 5.30
CA ARG A 69 4.34 -6.29 4.10
C ARG A 69 2.84 -6.41 4.33
N VAL A 70 2.10 -5.83 3.39
CA VAL A 70 0.63 -5.88 3.38
C VAL A 70 0.16 -6.49 2.08
N LYS A 71 -0.75 -7.46 2.16
CA LYS A 71 -1.48 -7.98 1.01
C LYS A 71 -2.58 -6.98 0.68
N VAL A 72 -2.53 -6.42 -0.52
CA VAL A 72 -3.49 -5.44 -1.03
C VAL A 72 -4.12 -5.95 -2.32
N GLN A 73 -5.41 -5.67 -2.50
CA GLN A 73 -6.08 -5.83 -3.80
C GLN A 73 -5.69 -4.64 -4.66
N VAL A 74 -5.16 -4.88 -5.87
CA VAL A 74 -4.80 -3.82 -6.81
C VAL A 74 -5.42 -4.08 -8.17
N GLU A 75 -5.60 -3.02 -8.94
CA GLU A 75 -6.02 -3.11 -10.35
C GLU A 75 -4.78 -3.15 -11.24
N LEU A 76 -4.53 -4.28 -11.89
CA LEU A 76 -3.30 -4.50 -12.67
C LEU A 76 -3.20 -3.63 -13.93
N LEU A 77 -4.33 -3.11 -14.40
CA LEU A 77 -4.41 -2.26 -15.59
C LEU A 77 -4.16 -0.78 -15.30
N SER A 78 -4.22 -0.39 -14.02
CA SER A 78 -4.06 0.98 -13.57
C SER A 78 -2.64 1.23 -13.10
N ASP A 79 -2.19 2.49 -13.19
CA ASP A 79 -0.90 2.88 -12.64
C ASP A 79 -0.89 2.71 -11.13
N LEU A 80 0.08 1.94 -10.64
CA LEU A 80 0.22 1.64 -9.23
C LEU A 80 1.14 2.67 -8.56
N PRO A 81 0.72 3.25 -7.41
CA PRO A 81 1.52 4.26 -6.73
C PRO A 81 2.85 3.68 -6.23
N LYS A 82 3.94 4.38 -6.52
CA LYS A 82 5.30 3.98 -6.07
C LYS A 82 5.63 4.51 -4.67
N PHE A 83 4.85 5.47 -4.19
CA PHE A 83 4.98 6.07 -2.88
C PHE A 83 3.62 6.58 -2.39
N VAL A 84 3.49 6.68 -1.07
CA VAL A 84 2.39 7.35 -0.38
C VAL A 84 3.00 8.47 0.46
N GLU A 85 2.39 9.65 0.44
CA GLU A 85 2.79 10.76 1.31
C GLU A 85 2.07 10.66 2.65
N LEU A 86 2.85 10.69 3.72
CA LEU A 86 2.39 10.80 5.09
C LEU A 86 2.61 12.25 5.52
N GLU A 87 1.54 13.01 5.60
CA GLU A 87 1.57 14.35 6.14
C GLU A 87 1.48 14.27 7.66
N VAL A 88 2.53 14.70 8.36
CA VAL A 88 2.59 14.73 9.81
C VAL A 88 2.41 16.16 10.28
N THR A 89 1.33 16.39 11.01
CA THR A 89 0.93 17.68 11.55
C THR A 89 1.39 17.80 13.00
N ASP A 90 1.94 18.96 13.35
CA ASP A 90 2.24 19.37 14.73
C ASP A 90 1.26 20.50 15.08
N PRO A 91 0.12 20.19 15.74
CA PRO A 91 -0.86 21.20 16.12
C PRO A 91 -0.29 22.25 17.07
N SER A 92 0.70 21.88 17.89
CA SER A 92 1.32 22.78 18.87
C SER A 92 2.21 23.84 18.20
N LYS A 93 2.84 23.50 17.06
CA LYS A 93 3.70 24.42 16.30
C LYS A 93 3.03 25.01 15.07
N ASN A 94 1.78 24.64 14.79
CA ASN A 94 1.04 25.01 13.58
C ASN A 94 1.86 24.74 12.30
N SER A 95 2.57 23.61 12.28
CA SER A 95 3.47 23.21 11.19
C SER A 95 3.18 21.79 10.75
N PHE A 96 3.58 21.45 9.52
CA PHE A 96 3.51 20.07 9.02
C PHE A 96 4.81 19.68 8.34
N ARG A 97 5.09 18.38 8.31
CA ARG A 97 6.12 17.77 7.46
C ARG A 97 5.50 16.68 6.61
N VAL A 98 6.11 16.38 5.47
CA VAL A 98 5.68 15.29 4.58
C VAL A 98 6.76 14.22 4.53
N GLU A 99 6.40 12.99 4.88
CA GLU A 99 7.26 11.82 4.77
C GLU A 99 6.81 10.95 3.59
N LYS A 100 7.76 10.51 2.75
CA LYS A 100 7.46 9.66 1.60
C LYS A 100 7.65 8.19 1.96
N VAL A 101 6.56 7.46 2.08
CA VAL A 101 6.59 6.01 2.29
C VAL A 101 6.71 5.30 0.94
N LYS A 102 7.84 4.65 0.70
CA LYS A 102 8.09 3.91 -0.54
C LYS A 102 7.24 2.63 -0.58
N VAL A 103 6.54 2.42 -1.68
CA VAL A 103 5.75 1.20 -1.95
C VAL A 103 6.53 0.31 -2.91
N ILE A 104 6.71 -0.95 -2.54
CA ILE A 104 7.39 -1.95 -3.36
C ILE A 104 6.46 -3.15 -3.56
N TYR A 105 6.10 -3.43 -4.81
CA TYR A 105 5.25 -4.55 -5.18
C TYR A 105 6.10 -5.80 -5.41
N GLY A 106 6.22 -6.65 -4.38
CA GLY A 106 7.04 -7.86 -4.47
C GLY A 106 6.42 -9.03 -5.25
N MET A 107 5.08 -9.10 -5.30
CA MET A 107 4.35 -10.24 -5.88
C MET A 107 3.29 -9.76 -6.90
N LEU A 108 3.64 -8.80 -7.75
CA LEU A 108 2.73 -8.32 -8.79
C LEU A 108 2.64 -9.36 -9.92
N PRO A 109 1.48 -9.98 -10.17
CA PRO A 109 1.35 -10.95 -11.25
C PRO A 109 1.50 -10.27 -12.61
N LYS A 110 2.10 -10.97 -13.58
CA LYS A 110 2.10 -10.54 -14.97
C LYS A 110 0.66 -10.57 -15.51
N TYR A 111 0.32 -9.60 -16.36
CA TYR A 111 -0.96 -9.52 -17.04
C TYR A 111 -0.77 -9.17 -18.51
N CYS A 112 -1.37 -9.94 -19.40
CA CYS A 112 -1.34 -9.71 -20.83
C CYS A 112 -2.59 -8.93 -21.25
N LYS A 113 -2.42 -7.71 -21.79
CA LYS A 113 -3.56 -6.88 -22.24
C LYS A 113 -4.20 -7.41 -23.53
N LYS A 114 -3.46 -8.15 -24.35
CA LYS A 114 -3.97 -8.78 -25.59
C LYS A 114 -4.94 -9.92 -25.26
N CYS A 115 -4.51 -10.86 -24.42
CA CYS A 115 -5.28 -12.05 -24.08
C CYS A 115 -6.20 -11.88 -22.87
N ARG A 116 -6.02 -10.79 -22.12
CA ARG A 116 -6.74 -10.48 -20.87
C ARG A 116 -6.55 -11.55 -19.77
N LEU A 117 -5.43 -12.27 -19.83
CA LEU A 117 -5.06 -13.35 -18.90
C LEU A 117 -3.92 -12.95 -17.97
N GLN A 118 -3.93 -13.54 -16.78
CA GLN A 118 -2.83 -13.45 -15.81
C GLN A 118 -1.80 -14.56 -16.05
N GLY A 119 -0.54 -14.28 -15.74
CA GLY A 119 0.56 -15.26 -15.77
C GLY A 119 1.69 -14.93 -16.75
N HIS A 120 1.40 -14.12 -17.77
CA HIS A 120 2.37 -13.74 -18.81
C HIS A 120 2.20 -12.28 -19.25
N ASN A 121 3.19 -11.75 -19.97
CA ASN A 121 3.11 -10.42 -20.60
C ASN A 121 2.86 -10.57 -22.11
N GLU A 122 2.74 -9.44 -22.82
CA GLU A 122 2.47 -9.46 -24.26
C GLU A 122 3.60 -10.03 -25.12
N ASP A 123 4.82 -10.11 -24.59
CA ASP A 123 5.99 -10.66 -25.28
C ASP A 123 5.98 -12.19 -25.23
N ASP A 124 5.56 -12.75 -24.09
CA ASP A 124 5.40 -14.18 -23.84
C ASP A 124 4.19 -14.79 -24.61
N ASP A 125 3.30 -13.94 -25.12
CA ASP A 125 1.98 -14.30 -25.66
C ASP A 125 2.04 -15.17 -26.94
N ARG A 126 3.01 -14.89 -27.83
CA ARG A 126 3.17 -15.61 -29.11
C ARG A 126 3.67 -17.04 -28.94
N ILE A 127 4.23 -17.35 -27.77
CA ILE A 127 4.81 -18.66 -27.44
C ILE A 127 3.78 -19.52 -26.70
N LEU A 128 2.96 -18.90 -25.85
CA LEU A 128 2.04 -19.60 -24.95
C LEU A 128 0.67 -19.91 -25.55
N HIS A 129 0.21 -19.14 -26.55
CA HIS A 129 -1.08 -19.35 -27.20
C HIS A 129 -0.98 -19.43 -28.74
N PRO A 130 -0.43 -20.52 -29.31
CA PRO A 130 -0.40 -20.73 -30.75
C PRO A 130 -1.78 -20.65 -31.41
N GLU A 131 -2.83 -21.03 -30.69
CA GLU A 131 -4.24 -21.01 -31.11
C GLU A 131 -4.83 -19.61 -31.32
N LEU A 132 -4.20 -18.56 -30.77
CA LEU A 132 -4.61 -17.17 -30.97
C LEU A 132 -3.96 -16.51 -32.19
N LYS A 133 -3.09 -17.24 -32.91
CA LYS A 133 -2.62 -16.80 -34.24
C LYS A 133 -3.83 -16.77 -35.17
N ARG A 134 -4.23 -15.58 -35.61
CA ARG A 134 -5.24 -15.41 -36.67
C ARG A 134 -4.84 -16.30 -37.84
N LYS A 135 -5.75 -17.19 -38.26
CA LYS A 135 -5.62 -17.89 -39.55
C LYS A 135 -5.64 -16.81 -40.63
N GLU A 136 -4.55 -16.69 -41.36
CA GLU A 136 -4.45 -15.90 -42.60
C GLU A 136 -5.44 -16.40 -43.64
#